data_AF-A0A173MHD5-F1
#
_entry.id   AF-A0A173MHD5-F1
#
_cell.length_a   1.000
_cell.length_b   1.000
_cell.length_c   1.000
_cell.angle_alpha   90.00
_cell.angle_beta   90.00
_cell.angle_gamma   90.00
#
_symmetry.space_group_name_H-M   'P 1'
#
loop_
_entity.id
_entity.type
_entity.pdbx_description
1 polymer ?
#
loop_
_entity_poly.entity_id
_entity_poly.type
_entity_poly.pdbx_seq_one_letter_code
_entity_poly.pdbx_strand_id
1 'polypeptide(L)'
;MNSKALIQLATAQYQLYLQPDAAPWPDQWFSGGGAWMQQQLCFMRGGYGRQSTVTPPFGLYGVMKYGLSVAVFILALVIFYRIHFLLSPLAIVLFYVAEVHFLFLFPLLIDQAKYPLLASVRLTYKIGVIKAVTTVMPVAAFMLLGLFNREERLKNWFIGCLAILIWYEKEMEHRV
;
A
#
# COMPACT_ATOMS: atom_id res chain seq x y z
N MET A 1 10.63 -6.30 -9.78
CA MET A 1 10.01 -7.60 -9.45
C MET A 1 8.66 -7.67 -10.14
N ASN A 2 8.29 -8.82 -10.72
CA ASN A 2 6.97 -9.00 -11.33
C ASN A 2 5.89 -9.04 -10.23
N SER A 3 4.74 -8.39 -10.44
CA SER A 3 3.62 -8.33 -9.49
C SER A 3 3.12 -9.71 -9.06
N LYS A 4 3.09 -10.69 -9.97
CA LYS A 4 2.71 -12.08 -9.66
C LYS A 4 3.68 -12.72 -8.66
N ALA A 5 4.98 -12.59 -8.91
CA ALA A 5 6.01 -13.11 -8.01
C ALA A 5 5.95 -12.41 -6.64
N LEU A 6 5.65 -11.11 -6.63
CA LEU A 6 5.48 -10.36 -5.39
C LEU A 6 4.27 -10.84 -4.57
N ILE A 7 3.11 -11.04 -5.20
CA ILE A 7 1.91 -11.56 -4.53
C ILE A 7 2.15 -12.98 -4.01
N GLN A 8 2.82 -13.84 -4.78
CA GLN A 8 3.16 -15.20 -4.36
C GLN A 8 4.07 -15.21 -3.13
N LEU A 9 5.13 -14.39 -3.15
CA LEU A 9 6.02 -14.25 -2.01
C LEU A 9 5.29 -13.71 -0.77
N ALA A 10 4.47 -12.68 -0.94
CA ALA A 10 3.66 -12.12 0.14
C ALA A 10 2.64 -13.13 0.69
N THR A 11 2.05 -13.97 -0.17
CA THR A 11 1.11 -15.01 0.26
C THR A 11 1.82 -16.08 1.09
N ALA A 12 2.99 -16.54 0.64
CA ALA A 12 3.80 -17.50 1.38
C ALA A 12 4.24 -16.94 2.74
N GLN A 13 4.68 -15.68 2.78
CA GLN A 13 5.07 -15.02 4.03
C GLN A 13 3.88 -14.77 4.95
N TYR A 14 2.72 -14.37 4.42
CA TYR A 14 1.52 -14.19 5.22
C TYR A 14 1.11 -15.47 5.95
N GLN A 15 1.26 -16.64 5.32
CA GLN A 15 1.00 -17.93 5.98
C GLN A 15 1.98 -18.23 7.13
N LEU A 16 3.24 -17.83 6.98
CA LEU A 16 4.26 -17.97 8.04
C LEU A 16 4.05 -16.98 9.19
N TYR A 17 3.43 -15.83 8.89
CA TYR A 17 3.21 -14.72 9.84
C TYR A 17 1.80 -14.71 10.46
N LEU A 18 0.98 -15.73 10.20
CA LEU A 18 -0.29 -15.95 10.89
C LEU A 18 -0.02 -16.19 12.37
N GLN A 19 0.02 -15.11 13.14
CA GLN A 19 -0.19 -15.22 14.59
C GLN A 19 -1.69 -15.42 14.81
N PRO A 20 -2.11 -16.51 15.47
CA PRO A 20 -3.52 -16.82 15.72
C PRO A 20 -4.25 -15.73 16.52
N ASP A 21 -3.51 -14.85 17.22
CA ASP A 21 -4.08 -13.81 18.07
C ASP A 21 -4.08 -12.41 17.43
N ALA A 22 -3.55 -12.27 16.21
CA ALA A 22 -3.44 -10.99 15.51
C ALA A 22 -4.51 -10.86 14.42
N ALA A 23 -5.79 -10.80 14.80
CA ALA A 23 -6.85 -10.47 13.87
C ALA A 23 -7.94 -9.61 14.54
N PRO A 24 -8.69 -8.80 13.77
CA PRO A 24 -8.22 -7.91 12.70
C PRO A 24 -8.99 -6.57 12.76
N TRP A 25 -8.29 -5.44 12.96
CA TRP A 25 -8.87 -4.07 13.08
C TRP A 25 -9.81 -3.78 14.28
N PRO A 26 -9.36 -2.98 15.26
CA PRO A 26 -10.23 -2.22 16.13
C PRO A 26 -10.32 -0.75 15.64
N ASP A 27 -11.53 -0.36 15.21
CA ASP A 27 -12.09 1.01 15.14
C ASP A 27 -11.42 2.10 14.27
N GLN A 28 -10.21 1.91 13.73
CA GLN A 28 -9.48 3.01 13.08
C GLN A 28 -8.79 2.58 11.79
N TRP A 29 -9.44 2.80 10.64
CA TRP A 29 -9.07 2.21 9.36
C TRP A 29 -7.57 2.25 9.02
N PHE A 30 -7.05 3.45 8.76
CA PHE A 30 -5.64 3.62 8.41
C PHE A 30 -4.70 3.42 9.61
N SER A 31 -5.14 3.74 10.83
CA SER A 31 -4.32 3.57 12.04
C SER A 31 -4.03 2.09 12.33
N GLY A 32 -5.06 1.25 12.29
CA GLY A 32 -4.95 -0.20 12.50
C GLY A 32 -4.16 -0.87 11.39
N GLY A 33 -4.42 -0.51 10.13
CA GLY A 33 -3.64 -0.99 9.00
C GLY A 33 -2.16 -0.59 9.07
N GLY A 34 -1.86 0.67 9.42
CA GLY A 34 -0.50 1.16 9.59
C GLY A 34 0.24 0.51 10.76
N ALA A 35 -0.42 0.33 11.90
CA ALA A 35 0.12 -0.39 13.05
C ALA A 35 0.41 -1.85 12.73
N TRP A 36 -0.47 -2.53 11.99
CA TRP A 36 -0.21 -3.88 11.50
C TRP A 36 1.01 -3.91 10.56
N MET A 37 1.09 -2.98 9.60
CA MET A 37 2.25 -2.88 8.70
C MET A 37 3.56 -2.63 9.47
N GLN A 38 3.53 -1.83 10.53
CA GLN A 38 4.67 -1.59 11.42
C GLN A 38 5.13 -2.89 12.09
N GLN A 39 4.20 -3.68 12.64
CA GLN A 39 4.52 -4.97 13.25
C GLN A 39 5.15 -5.94 12.24
N GLN A 40 4.58 -6.02 11.03
CA GLN A 40 5.12 -6.88 9.98
C GLN A 40 6.52 -6.45 9.54
N LEU A 41 6.77 -5.15 9.36
CA LEU A 41 8.09 -4.64 8.99
C LEU A 41 9.14 -4.90 10.09
N CYS A 42 8.76 -4.71 11.37
CA CYS A 42 9.61 -5.08 12.50
C CYS A 42 9.93 -6.58 12.52
N PHE A 43 8.93 -7.43 12.26
CA PHE A 43 9.10 -8.88 12.18
C PHE A 43 10.05 -9.27 11.04
N MET A 44 9.84 -8.72 9.83
CA MET A 44 10.68 -9.00 8.66
C MET A 44 12.15 -8.66 8.89
N ARG A 45 12.44 -7.65 9.72
CA ARG A 45 13.79 -7.22 10.10
C ARG A 45 14.38 -7.97 11.31
N GLY A 46 13.74 -9.04 11.77
CA GLY A 46 14.20 -9.85 12.92
C GLY A 46 14.00 -9.19 14.29
N GLY A 47 13.24 -8.09 14.37
CA GLY A 47 13.01 -7.30 15.58
C GLY A 47 11.86 -7.82 16.45
N TYR A 48 11.80 -9.13 16.73
CA TYR A 48 10.75 -9.70 17.58
C TYR A 48 10.77 -9.01 18.96
N GLY A 49 9.67 -8.34 19.34
CA GLY A 49 9.56 -7.59 20.61
C GLY A 49 10.11 -6.16 20.62
N ARG A 50 10.76 -5.67 19.55
CA ARG A 50 11.16 -4.25 19.41
C ARG A 50 10.11 -3.48 18.62
N GLN A 51 8.98 -3.19 19.24
CA GLN A 51 8.06 -2.18 18.70
C GLN A 51 8.67 -0.79 18.94
N SER A 52 8.77 0.02 17.89
CA SER A 52 9.08 1.45 18.06
C SER A 52 8.02 2.06 18.97
N THR A 53 8.45 2.74 20.03
CA THR A 53 7.55 3.41 20.98
C THR A 53 6.77 4.56 20.34
N VAL A 54 7.22 5.03 19.18
CA VAL A 54 6.55 6.06 18.39
C VAL A 54 5.64 5.41 17.35
N THR A 55 4.34 5.66 17.47
CA THR A 55 3.33 5.34 16.47
C THR A 55 3.11 6.55 15.56
N PRO A 56 3.45 6.46 14.26
CA PRO A 56 3.15 7.53 13.31
C PRO A 56 1.64 7.81 13.21
N PRO A 57 1.23 9.04 12.84
CA PRO A 57 -0.18 9.38 12.66
C PRO A 57 -0.73 8.82 11.33
N PHE A 58 -0.79 7.49 11.21
CA PHE A 58 -1.22 6.79 9.99
C PHE A 58 -2.63 7.19 9.53
N GLY A 59 -3.53 7.49 10.47
CA GLY A 59 -4.86 8.04 10.21
C GLY A 59 -4.83 9.26 9.28
N LEU A 60 -4.10 10.30 9.70
CA LEU A 60 -3.98 11.55 8.97
C LEU A 60 -3.34 11.34 7.59
N TYR A 61 -2.23 10.61 7.54
CA TYR A 61 -1.52 10.37 6.28
C TYR A 61 -2.30 9.48 5.31
N GLY A 62 -3.07 8.52 5.83
CA GLY A 62 -3.98 7.69 5.04
C GLY A 62 -5.10 8.53 4.42
N VAL A 63 -5.79 9.34 5.23
CA VAL A 63 -6.85 10.24 4.73
C VAL A 63 -6.31 11.19 3.67
N MET A 64 -5.14 11.79 3.90
CA MET A 64 -4.53 12.70 2.93
C MET A 64 -4.15 11.99 1.62
N LYS A 65 -3.50 10.81 1.71
CA LYS A 65 -3.13 10.01 0.52
C LYS A 65 -4.35 9.67 -0.32
N TYR A 66 -5.36 9.04 0.28
CA TYR A 66 -6.54 8.59 -0.45
C TYR A 66 -7.44 9.76 -0.85
N GLY A 67 -7.53 10.81 -0.03
CA GLY A 67 -8.26 12.03 -0.35
C GLY A 67 -7.74 12.71 -1.61
N LEU A 68 -6.42 12.83 -1.75
CA LEU A 68 -5.82 13.41 -2.96
C LEU A 68 -6.04 12.51 -4.18
N SER A 69 -5.87 11.20 -4.06
CA SER A 69 -6.12 10.27 -5.17
C SER A 69 -7.59 10.28 -5.60
N VAL A 70 -8.53 10.33 -4.65
CA VAL A 70 -9.98 10.45 -4.94
C VAL A 70 -10.32 11.78 -5.59
N ALA A 71 -9.70 12.89 -5.16
CA ALA A 71 -9.90 14.18 -5.81
C ALA A 71 -9.45 14.15 -7.29
N VAL A 72 -8.30 13.53 -7.59
CA VAL A 72 -7.82 13.31 -8.96
C VAL A 72 -8.80 12.43 -9.74
N PHE A 73 -9.30 11.36 -9.13
CA PHE A 73 -10.30 10.47 -9.73
C PHE A 73 -11.59 11.21 -10.10
N ILE A 74 -12.17 11.97 -9.17
CA ILE A 74 -13.42 12.70 -9.39
C ILE A 74 -13.24 13.73 -10.51
N LEU A 75 -12.15 14.49 -10.48
CA LEU A 75 -11.83 15.47 -11.52
C LEU A 75 -11.70 14.80 -12.89
N ALA A 76 -10.94 13.71 -12.98
CA ALA A 76 -10.77 12.93 -14.20
C ALA A 76 -12.09 12.35 -14.70
N LEU A 77 -12.91 11.80 -13.79
CA LEU A 77 -14.21 11.21 -14.11
C LEU A 77 -15.16 12.25 -14.70
N VAL A 78 -15.24 13.44 -14.10
CA VAL A 78 -16.08 14.55 -14.61
C VAL A 78 -15.61 14.98 -16.00
N ILE A 79 -14.30 15.16 -16.21
CA ILE A 79 -13.74 15.56 -17.51
C ILE A 79 -14.01 14.48 -18.57
N PHE A 80 -13.71 13.21 -18.29
CA PHE A 80 -13.90 12.14 -19.26
C PHE A 80 -15.36 11.86 -19.56
N TYR A 81 -16.25 11.92 -18.56
CA TYR A 81 -17.68 11.77 -18.77
C TYR A 81 -18.25 12.86 -19.68
N ARG A 82 -17.76 14.10 -19.56
CA ARG A 82 -18.14 15.23 -20.43
C ARG A 82 -17.65 15.07 -21.87
N ILE A 83 -16.49 14.43 -22.07
CA ILE A 83 -15.95 14.18 -23.41
C ILE A 83 -16.67 12.98 -24.05
N HIS A 84 -16.67 11.82 -23.39
CA HIS A 84 -17.35 10.62 -23.85
C HIS A 84 -17.47 9.59 -22.71
N PHE A 85 -18.66 9.05 -22.45
CA PHE A 85 -18.88 8.15 -21.31
C PHE A 85 -17.95 6.92 -21.29
N LEU A 86 -17.57 6.38 -22.46
CA LEU A 86 -16.62 5.26 -22.57
C LEU A 86 -15.20 5.59 -22.07
N LEU A 87 -14.82 6.87 -21.91
CA LEU A 87 -13.53 7.27 -21.36
C LEU A 87 -13.51 7.23 -19.82
N SER A 88 -14.66 7.14 -19.17
CA SER A 88 -14.77 7.13 -17.70
C SER A 88 -13.87 6.10 -16.99
N PRO A 89 -13.66 4.87 -17.50
CA PRO A 89 -12.74 3.91 -16.89
C PRO A 89 -11.29 4.40 -16.82
N LEU A 90 -10.86 5.33 -17.68
CA LEU A 90 -9.51 5.90 -17.65
C LEU A 90 -9.26 6.74 -16.37
N ALA A 91 -10.33 7.20 -15.71
CA ALA A 91 -10.20 7.88 -14.42
C ALA A 91 -9.61 6.95 -13.35
N ILE A 92 -9.88 5.64 -13.41
CA ILE A 92 -9.29 4.64 -12.51
C ILE A 92 -7.77 4.58 -12.70
N VAL A 93 -7.29 4.68 -13.94
CA VAL A 93 -5.85 4.73 -14.22
C VAL A 93 -5.22 5.98 -13.60
N LEU A 94 -5.87 7.14 -13.75
CA LEU A 94 -5.37 8.39 -13.14
C LEU A 94 -5.39 8.36 -11.61
N PHE A 95 -6.38 7.71 -10.99
CA PHE A 95 -6.37 7.43 -9.56
C PHE A 95 -5.10 6.67 -9.14
N TYR A 96 -4.77 5.59 -9.84
CA TYR A 96 -3.57 4.80 -9.52
C TYR A 96 -2.27 5.54 -9.82
N VAL A 97 -2.23 6.34 -10.90
CA VAL A 97 -1.08 7.22 -11.18
C VAL A 97 -0.86 8.17 -10.00
N ALA A 98 -1.90 8.78 -9.43
CA ALA A 98 -1.77 9.62 -8.25
C ALA A 98 -1.35 8.80 -7.01
N GLU A 99 -2.01 7.66 -6.78
CA GLU A 99 -1.81 6.82 -5.59
C GLU A 99 -0.39 6.28 -5.47
N VAL A 100 0.25 5.88 -6.57
CA VAL A 100 1.61 5.31 -6.53
C VAL A 100 2.67 6.30 -6.07
N HIS A 101 2.43 7.60 -6.12
CA HIS A 101 3.35 8.61 -5.56
C HIS A 101 3.44 8.50 -4.03
N PHE A 102 2.41 7.95 -3.40
CA PHE A 102 2.30 7.70 -1.96
C PHE A 102 2.39 6.21 -1.62
N LEU A 103 2.88 5.38 -2.55
CA LEU A 103 2.97 3.92 -2.39
C LEU A 103 3.75 3.55 -1.12
N PHE A 104 4.90 4.19 -0.91
CA PHE A 104 5.82 3.88 0.17
C PHE A 104 5.69 4.82 1.38
N LEU A 105 4.63 5.62 1.43
CA LEU A 105 4.43 6.59 2.51
C LEU A 105 4.39 5.93 3.89
N PHE A 106 3.65 4.81 4.04
CA PHE A 106 3.54 4.12 5.34
C PHE A 106 4.86 3.47 5.78
N PRO A 107 5.58 2.70 4.94
CA PRO A 107 6.92 2.22 5.28
C PRO A 107 7.88 3.35 5.69
N LEU A 108 7.88 4.47 4.95
CA LEU A 108 8.73 5.62 5.27
C LEU A 108 8.34 6.32 6.57
N LEU A 109 7.06 6.31 6.94
CA LEU A 109 6.60 6.79 8.26
C LEU A 109 7.08 5.87 9.38
N ILE A 110 7.04 4.56 9.17
CA ILE A 110 7.55 3.56 10.13
C ILE A 110 9.06 3.77 10.35
N ASP A 111 9.80 4.05 9.27
CA ASP A 111 11.24 4.35 9.32
C ASP A 111 11.56 5.79 9.77
N GLN A 112 10.55 6.55 10.20
CA GLN A 112 10.70 7.92 10.71
C GLN A 112 11.46 8.85 9.74
N ALA A 113 11.25 8.67 8.44
CA ALA A 113 11.90 9.51 7.43
C ALA A 113 11.55 11.00 7.67
N LYS A 114 12.56 11.89 7.63
CA LYS A 114 12.41 13.33 7.91
C LYS A 114 11.31 14.02 7.08
N TYR A 115 11.16 13.63 5.81
CA TYR A 115 10.18 14.18 4.87
C TYR A 115 9.47 13.03 4.13
N PRO A 116 8.54 12.31 4.78
CA PRO A 116 8.07 11.01 4.31
C PRO A 116 7.30 11.12 2.98
N LEU A 117 6.60 12.24 2.76
CA LEU A 117 5.89 12.50 1.50
C LEU A 117 6.82 12.69 0.32
N LEU A 118 7.77 13.62 0.46
CA LEU A 118 8.74 13.89 -0.60
C LEU A 118 9.64 12.68 -0.86
N ALA A 119 9.99 11.94 0.21
CA ALA A 119 10.73 10.70 0.10
C ALA A 119 9.95 9.62 -0.67
N SER A 120 8.64 9.46 -0.40
CA SER A 120 7.77 8.53 -1.14
C SER A 120 7.71 8.89 -2.61
N VAL A 121 7.44 10.16 -2.93
CA VAL A 121 7.40 10.66 -4.32
C VAL A 121 8.74 10.38 -5.01
N ARG A 122 9.85 10.79 -4.40
CA ARG A 122 11.20 10.59 -4.94
C ARG A 122 11.50 9.10 -5.16
N LEU A 123 11.07 8.23 -4.24
CA LEU A 123 11.23 6.79 -4.34
C LEU A 123 10.45 6.24 -5.54
N THR A 124 9.20 6.65 -5.73
CA THR A 124 8.37 6.27 -6.89
C THR A 124 9.00 6.70 -8.20
N TYR A 125 9.53 7.93 -8.30
CA TYR A 125 10.22 8.40 -9.51
C TYR A 125 11.52 7.64 -9.78
N LYS A 126 12.29 7.29 -8.73
CA LYS A 126 13.49 6.46 -8.87
C LYS A 126 13.19 5.06 -9.39
N ILE A 127 12.10 4.45 -8.93
CA ILE A 127 11.63 3.14 -9.41
C ILE A 127 11.09 3.25 -10.84
N GLY A 128 10.52 4.40 -11.17
CA GLY A 128 9.83 4.68 -12.43
C GLY A 128 8.31 4.54 -12.26
N VAL A 129 7.58 5.61 -12.58
CA VAL A 129 6.11 5.68 -12.38
C VAL A 129 5.38 4.57 -13.14
N ILE A 130 5.78 4.27 -14.37
CA ILE A 130 5.16 3.20 -15.18
C ILE A 130 5.34 1.83 -14.51
N LYS A 131 6.56 1.53 -14.04
CA LYS A 131 6.85 0.30 -13.29
C LYS A 131 6.06 0.26 -11.99
N ALA A 132 5.91 1.39 -11.30
CA ALA A 132 5.09 1.51 -10.11
C ALA A 132 3.62 1.14 -10.38
N VAL A 133 2.98 1.82 -11.34
CA VAL A 133 1.58 1.58 -11.71
C VAL A 133 1.34 0.14 -12.17
N THR A 134 2.17 -0.37 -13.08
CA THR A 134 2.01 -1.74 -13.63
C THR A 134 2.25 -2.83 -12.59
N THR A 135 2.99 -2.55 -11.52
CA THR A 135 3.20 -3.48 -10.40
C THR A 135 2.07 -3.40 -9.37
N VAL A 136 1.65 -2.19 -8.99
CA VAL A 136 0.64 -1.97 -7.94
C VAL A 136 -0.76 -2.30 -8.41
N MET A 137 -1.11 -2.02 -9.66
CA MET A 137 -2.48 -2.22 -10.16
C MET A 137 -2.94 -3.69 -10.06
N PRO A 138 -2.12 -4.71 -10.42
CA PRO A 138 -2.47 -6.11 -10.14
C PRO A 138 -2.57 -6.46 -8.65
N VAL A 139 -1.71 -5.86 -7.80
CA VAL A 139 -1.78 -6.06 -6.34
C VAL A 139 -3.09 -5.48 -5.79
N ALA A 140 -3.48 -4.29 -6.22
CA ALA A 140 -4.72 -3.66 -5.81
C ALA A 140 -5.95 -4.43 -6.32
N ALA A 141 -5.92 -4.93 -7.56
CA ALA A 141 -6.95 -5.82 -8.08
C ALA A 141 -7.07 -7.09 -7.24
N PHE A 142 -5.95 -7.71 -6.85
CA PHE A 142 -5.94 -8.88 -5.96
C PHE A 142 -6.55 -8.57 -4.58
N MET A 143 -6.24 -7.41 -4.00
CA MET A 143 -6.82 -6.95 -2.74
C MET A 143 -8.35 -6.77 -2.85
N LEU A 144 -8.81 -6.11 -3.90
CA LEU A 144 -10.24 -5.85 -4.14
C LEU A 144 -11.03 -7.13 -4.41
N LEU A 145 -10.47 -8.05 -5.20
CA LEU A 145 -11.10 -9.35 -5.47
C LEU A 145 -11.30 -10.18 -4.19
N GLY A 146 -10.42 -10.03 -3.19
CA GLY A 146 -10.56 -10.70 -1.90
C GLY A 146 -11.78 -10.26 -1.10
N LEU A 147 -12.26 -9.02 -1.29
CA LEU A 147 -13.43 -8.49 -0.59
C LEU A 147 -14.73 -9.26 -0.92
N PHE A 148 -14.76 -9.96 -2.06
CA PHE A 148 -15.88 -10.80 -2.46
C PHE A 148 -15.89 -12.18 -1.77
N ASN A 149 -14.79 -12.60 -1.13
CA ASN A 149 -14.74 -13.84 -0.37
C ASN A 149 -15.38 -13.64 1.02
N ARG A 150 -16.47 -14.35 1.33
CA ARG A 150 -17.27 -14.09 2.54
C ARG A 150 -16.55 -14.44 3.84
N GLU A 151 -15.70 -15.45 3.85
CA GLU A 151 -15.08 -15.97 5.07
C GLU A 151 -13.79 -15.23 5.45
N GLU A 152 -13.03 -14.74 4.45
CA GLU A 152 -11.71 -14.14 4.65
C GLU A 152 -11.53 -12.81 3.89
N ARG A 153 -12.52 -11.91 3.95
CA ARG A 153 -12.58 -10.65 3.16
C ARG A 153 -11.27 -9.85 3.17
N LEU A 154 -10.59 -9.79 4.31
CA LEU A 154 -9.40 -8.96 4.52
C LEU A 154 -8.07 -9.66 4.26
N LYS A 155 -8.07 -10.97 4.03
CA LYS A 155 -6.83 -11.74 3.85
C LYS A 155 -6.01 -11.22 2.67
N ASN A 156 -6.63 -11.06 1.51
CA ASN A 156 -5.94 -10.53 0.33
C ASN A 156 -5.50 -9.07 0.55
N TRP A 157 -6.24 -8.31 1.36
CA TRP A 157 -5.86 -6.95 1.72
C TRP A 157 -4.54 -6.95 2.50
N PHE A 158 -4.43 -7.78 3.55
CA PHE A 158 -3.19 -7.92 4.30
C PHE A 158 -2.02 -8.44 3.46
N ILE A 159 -2.27 -9.44 2.61
CA ILE A 159 -1.26 -9.95 1.66
C ILE A 159 -0.80 -8.82 0.73
N GLY A 160 -1.71 -7.97 0.24
CA GLY A 160 -1.37 -6.82 -0.59
C GLY A 160 -0.54 -5.77 0.16
N CYS A 161 -0.89 -5.45 1.41
CA CYS A 161 -0.07 -4.57 2.25
C CYS A 161 1.34 -5.16 2.49
N LEU A 162 1.43 -6.46 2.78
CA LEU A 162 2.70 -7.16 2.94
C LEU A 162 3.53 -7.17 1.65
N ALA A 163 2.89 -7.33 0.50
CA ALA A 163 3.55 -7.20 -0.80
C ALA A 163 4.24 -5.83 -0.97
N ILE A 164 3.60 -4.74 -0.52
CA ILE A 164 4.22 -3.42 -0.55
C ILE A 164 5.41 -3.31 0.42
N LEU A 165 5.32 -3.89 1.62
CA LEU A 165 6.44 -3.93 2.57
C LEU A 165 7.64 -4.71 2.03
N ILE A 166 7.41 -5.89 1.47
CA ILE A 166 8.46 -6.71 0.83
C ILE A 166 9.11 -5.96 -0.32
N TRP A 167 8.30 -5.26 -1.12
CA TRP A 167 8.86 -4.48 -2.21
C TRP A 167 9.68 -3.30 -1.68
N TYR A 168 9.18 -2.60 -0.67
CA TYR A 168 9.90 -1.51 -0.01
C TYR A 168 11.26 -1.95 0.52
N GLU A 169 11.32 -3.04 1.30
CA GLU A 169 12.59 -3.55 1.86
C GLU A 169 13.60 -3.85 0.75
N LYS A 170 13.19 -4.55 -0.32
CA LYS A 170 14.08 -4.85 -1.45
C LYS A 170 14.63 -3.59 -2.13
N GLU A 171 13.80 -2.56 -2.29
CA GLU A 171 14.23 -1.28 -2.90
C GLU A 171 15.12 -0.45 -1.97
N MET A 172 15.10 -0.73 -0.66
CA MET A 172 15.98 -0.11 0.35
C MET A 172 17.29 -0.89 0.54
N GLU A 173 17.28 -2.22 0.50
CA GLU A 173 18.49 -3.06 0.56
C GLU A 173 19.48 -2.73 -0.56
N HIS A 174 18.99 -2.47 -1.78
CA HIS A 174 19.83 -2.05 -2.91
C HIS A 174 20.44 -0.63 -2.75
N ARG A 175 20.31 0.02 -1.58
CA ARG A 175 20.81 1.37 -1.30
C ARG A 175 21.88 1.44 -0.22
N VAL A 176 22.11 0.35 0.50
CA VAL A 176 23.21 0.18 1.47
C VAL A 176 24.33 -0.59 0.79
#